data_AF-A0A954RBN5-F1
#
_entry.id   AF-A0A954RBN5-F1
#
_cell.length_a   1.000
_cell.length_b   1.000
_cell.length_c   1.000
_cell.angle_alpha   90.00
_cell.angle_beta   90.00
_cell.angle_gamma   90.00
#
_symmetry.space_group_name_H-M   'P 1'
#
loop_
_entity.id
_entity.type
_entity.pdbx_description
1 polymer ?
#
loop_
_entity_poly.entity_id
_entity_poly.type
_entity_poly.pdbx_seq_one_letter_code
_entity_poly.pdbx_strand_id
1 'polypeptide(L)' 'MREDLLGFLLGALDATERQRIERKLEADPQLREQLEEIRRKLDPLESIRDDEDAWENEPPFGLADRTCDFVSGFQD' A
#
# COMPACT_ATOMS: atom_id res chain seq x y z
N MET A 1 15.27 -2.51 -1.35
CA MET A 1 15.27 -1.08 -0.98
C MET A 1 14.09 -0.33 -1.57
N ARG A 2 13.96 -0.22 -2.90
CA ARG A 2 12.77 0.40 -3.51
C ARG A 2 11.45 -0.27 -3.09
N GLU A 3 11.43 -1.60 -3.10
CA GLU A 3 10.28 -2.40 -2.63
C GLU A 3 10.01 -2.19 -1.14
N ASP A 4 11.06 -2.15 -0.31
CA ASP A 4 10.92 -1.85 1.12
C ASP A 4 10.33 -0.45 1.37
N LEU A 5 10.75 0.58 0.61
CA LEU A 5 10.19 1.93 0.70
C LEU A 5 8.74 1.99 0.22
N LEU A 6 8.39 1.24 -0.83
CA LEU A 6 7.00 1.09 -1.27
C LEU A 6 6.15 0.40 -0.21
N GLY A 7 6.64 -0.71 0.36
CA GLY A 7 5.96 -1.40 1.45
C GLY A 7 5.79 -0.51 2.67
N PHE A 8 6.80 0.31 2.98
CA PHE A 8 6.73 1.28 4.07
C PHE A 8 5.64 2.35 3.82
N LEU A 9 5.58 2.94 2.62
CA LEU A 9 4.55 3.92 2.25
C LEU A 9 3.14 3.33 2.23
N LEU A 10 2.99 2.09 1.74
CA LEU A 10 1.70 1.42 1.60
C LEU A 10 1.24 0.70 2.88
N GLY A 11 2.02 0.74 3.96
CA GLY A 11 1.70 0.07 5.22
C GLY A 11 1.74 -1.46 5.15
N ALA A 12 2.50 -2.01 4.19
CA ALA A 12 2.59 -3.44 3.93
C ALA A 12 3.74 -4.15 4.68
N LEU A 13 4.56 -3.41 5.44
CA LEU A 13 5.65 -3.97 6.24
C LEU A 13 5.18 -4.42 7.62
N ASP A 14 5.83 -5.46 8.15
CA ASP A 14 5.67 -5.82 9.56
C ASP A 14 6.36 -4.80 10.50
N ALA A 15 6.15 -4.95 11.81
CA ALA A 15 6.71 -4.04 12.81
C ALA A 15 8.25 -3.99 12.81
N THR A 16 8.91 -5.13 12.57
CA THR A 16 10.38 -5.25 12.58
C THR A 16 10.97 -4.60 11.33
N GLU A 17 10.38 -4.89 10.17
CA GLU A 17 10.74 -4.31 8.88
C GLU A 17 10.56 -2.79 8.91
N ARG A 18 9.43 -2.32 9.40
CA ARG A 18 9.14 -0.89 9.55
C ARG A 18 10.19 -0.18 10.40
N GLN A 19 10.51 -0.70 11.59
CA GLN A 19 11.52 -0.11 12.49
C GLN A 19 12.92 -0.08 11.86
N ARG A 20 13.23 -1.05 11.01
CA ARG A 20 14.50 -1.06 10.26
C ARG A 20 14.54 0.04 9.21
N ILE A 21 13.43 0.30 8.52
CA ILE A 21 13.35 1.36 7.52
C ILE A 21 13.36 2.74 8.18
N GLU A 22 12.66 2.94 9.29
CA GLU A 22 12.66 4.20 10.06
C GLU A 22 14.07 4.61 10.47
N ARG A 23 14.85 3.70 11.08
CA ARG A 23 16.25 3.97 11.46
C ARG A 23 17.14 4.32 10.27
N LYS A 24 16.89 3.73 9.09
CA LYS A 24 17.65 4.07 7.87
C LYS A 24 17.28 5.44 7.34
N LEU A 25 16.00 5.81 7.38
CA LEU A 25 15.52 7.13 6.96
C LEU A 25 16.07 8.24 7.87
N GLU A 26 16.20 7.98 9.17
CA GLU A 26 16.86 8.92 10.10
C GLU A 26 18.33 9.15 9.74
N ALA A 27 19.06 8.07 9.42
CA ALA A 27 20.49 8.13 9.16
C ALA A 27 20.86 8.60 7.73
N ASP A 28 19.99 8.39 6.74
CA ASP A 28 20.31 8.59 5.32
C ASP A 28 19.39 9.65 4.67
N PRO A 29 19.90 10.88 4.43
CA PRO A 29 19.18 11.92 3.70
C PRO A 29 18.81 11.53 2.27
N GLN A 30 19.65 10.77 1.57
CA GLN A 30 19.41 10.36 0.19
C GLN A 30 18.27 9.33 0.11
N LEU A 31 18.16 8.48 1.15
CA LEU A 31 17.03 7.55 1.25
C LEU A 31 15.70 8.28 1.49
N ARG A 32 15.71 9.40 2.23
CA ARG A 32 14.54 10.27 2.39
C ARG A 32 14.14 10.91 1.06
N GLU A 33 15.09 11.36 0.26
CA GLU A 33 14.79 11.90 -1.08
C GLU A 33 14.14 10.85 -2.00
N GLN A 34 14.63 9.61 -1.97
CA GLN A 34 14.03 8.50 -2.72
C GLN A 34 12.61 8.18 -2.25
N LEU A 35 12.38 8.20 -0.93
CA LEU A 35 11.05 8.01 -0.35
C LEU A 35 10.08 9.10 -0.85
N GLU A 36 10.49 10.36 -0.84
CA GLU A 36 9.69 11.49 -1.33
C GLU A 36 9.49 11.47 -2.85
N GLU A 37 10.43 10.94 -3.63
CA GLU A 37 10.23 10.71 -5.07
C GLU A 37 9.14 9.66 -5.33
N ILE A 38 9.17 8.54 -4.59
CA ILE A 38 8.16 7.48 -4.72
C ILE A 38 6.80 8.02 -4.27
N ARG A 39 6.74 8.73 -3.14
CA ARG A 39 5.52 9.36 -2.64
C ARG A 39 4.86 10.27 -3.68
N ARG A 40 5.64 11.15 -4.32
CA ARG A 40 5.14 12.03 -5.40
C ARG A 40 4.59 11.26 -6.61
N LYS A 41 5.13 10.07 -6.91
CA LYS A 41 4.61 9.21 -7.99
C LYS A 41 3.31 8.49 -7.61
N LEU A 42 3.05 8.32 -6.31
CA LEU A 42 1.82 7.70 -5.80
C LEU A 42 0.69 8.71 -5.57
N ASP A 43 0.99 10.02 -5.49
CA ASP A 43 0.04 11.11 -5.30
C ASP A 43 -1.22 11.01 -6.20
N PRO A 44 -1.13 10.68 -7.51
CA PRO A 44 -2.32 10.52 -8.35
C PRO A 44 -3.23 9.34 -7.97
N LEU A 45 -2.69 8.32 -7.29
CA LEU A 45 -3.45 7.18 -6.79
C LEU A 45 -4.16 7.51 -5.48
N GLU A 46 -3.53 8.34 -4.63
CA GLU A 46 -4.17 8.86 -3.41
C GLU A 46 -5.35 9.77 -3.76
N SER A 47 -5.20 10.64 -4.76
CA SER A 47 -6.29 11.53 -5.19
C SER A 47 -7.52 10.79 -5.72
N ILE A 48 -7.36 9.60 -6.30
CA ILE A 48 -8.50 8.74 -6.73
C ILE A 48 -9.23 8.16 -5.52
N ARG A 49 -8.53 7.93 -4.41
CA ARG A 49 -9.12 7.34 -3.20
C ARG A 49 -9.92 8.34 -2.39
N ASP A 50 -9.48 9.60 -2.38
CA ASP A 50 -10.08 10.67 -1.60
C ASP A 50 -11.14 11.48 -2.38
N ASP A 51 -11.27 11.23 -3.69
CA ASP A 51 -12.35 11.73 -4.51
C ASP A 51 -13.62 10.92 -4.19
N GLU A 52 -14.51 11.50 -3.38
CA GLU A 52 -15.78 10.90 -2.96
C GLU A 52 -16.66 10.51 -4.17
N ASP A 53 -16.46 11.16 -5.32
CA ASP A 53 -17.15 10.87 -6.58
C ASP A 53 -16.40 9.80 -7.43
N ALA A 54 -15.11 9.54 -7.17
CA ALA A 54 -14.34 8.51 -7.90
C ALA A 54 -14.73 7.08 -7.50
N TRP A 55 -15.45 6.91 -6.38
CA TRP A 55 -15.96 5.61 -5.94
C TRP A 55 -17.28 5.20 -6.62
N GLU A 56 -17.64 5.81 -7.75
CA GLU A 56 -18.73 5.34 -8.63
C GLU A 56 -18.57 3.87 -9.10
N ASN A 57 -17.42 3.25 -8.90
CA ASN A 57 -17.21 1.81 -9.08
C ASN A 57 -17.55 1.04 -7.80
N GLU A 58 -18.84 0.95 -7.47
CA GLU A 58 -19.30 -0.02 -6.48
C GLU A 58 -18.84 -1.42 -6.90
N PRO A 59 -18.21 -2.21 -6.00
CA PRO A 59 -17.74 -3.54 -6.37
C PRO A 59 -18.93 -4.35 -6.92
N PRO A 60 -18.72 -5.16 -7.97
CA PRO A 60 -19.80 -5.94 -8.55
C PRO A 60 -20.58 -6.69 -7.49
N PHE A 61 -21.91 -6.69 -7.61
CA PHE A 61 -22.79 -7.33 -6.66
C PHE A 61 -22.34 -8.78 -6.35
N GLY A 62 -22.31 -9.12 -5.06
CA GLY A 62 -21.89 -10.43 -4.57
C GLY A 62 -20.41 -10.75 -4.79
N LEU A 63 -19.53 -9.77 -5.05
CA LEU A 63 -18.08 -10.01 -5.12
C LEU A 63 -17.53 -10.53 -3.79
N ALA A 64 -17.94 -9.94 -2.67
CA ALA A 64 -17.51 -10.34 -1.34
C ALA A 64 -17.87 -11.82 -1.06
N ASP A 65 -19.16 -12.18 -1.22
CA ASP A 65 -19.65 -13.54 -0.99
C ASP A 65 -18.91 -14.57 -1.86
N ARG A 66 -18.81 -14.29 -3.17
CA ARG A 66 -18.09 -15.18 -4.10
C ARG A 66 -16.62 -15.37 -3.74
N THR A 67 -15.98 -14.32 -3.21
CA THR A 67 -14.58 -14.38 -2.79
C THR A 67 -14.44 -15.21 -1.51
N CYS A 68 -15.34 -15.02 -0.54
CA CYS A 68 -15.37 -15.83 0.68
C CYS A 68 -15.62 -17.31 0.40
N ASP A 69 -16.58 -17.63 -0.49
CA ASP A 69 -16.85 -19.00 -0.91
C ASP A 69 -15.61 -19.64 -1.57
N PHE A 70 -14.92 -18.90 -2.44
CA PHE A 70 -13.70 -19.37 -3.10
C PHE A 70 -12.56 -19.67 -2.10
N VAL A 71 -12.29 -18.75 -1.18
CA VAL A 71 -11.21 -18.89 -0.18
C VAL A 71 -11.52 -20.01 0.82
N SER A 72 -12.78 -20.13 1.25
CA SER A 72 -13.19 -21.19 2.17
C SER A 72 -13.23 -22.58 1.54
N GLY A 73 -13.51 -22.66 0.24
CA GLY A 73 -13.42 -23.89 -0.55
C GLY A 73 -11.98 -24.33 -0.87
N PHE A 74 -10.99 -23.47 -0.64
CA PHE A 74 -9.57 -23.80 -0.73
C PHE A 74 -9.16 -24.57 0.53
N GLN A 75 -9.29 -25.90 0.49
CA GLN A 75 -8.71 -26.81 1.48
C GLN A 75 -7.62 -27.64 0.81
N ASP A 76 -6.40 -27.60 1.36
CA ASP A 76 -5.33 -28.56 1.07
C ASP A 76 -5.66 -29.96 1.64
#